data_AF-Q90ZL1-F1
#
_entry.id   AF-Q90ZL1-F1
#
_cell.length_a   1.000
_cell.length_b   1.000
_cell.length_c   1.000
_cell.angle_alpha   90.00
_cell.angle_beta   90.00
_cell.angle_gamma   90.00
#
_symmetry.space_group_name_H-M   'P 1'
#
loop_
_entity.id
_entity.type
_entity.pdbx_description
1 polymer ?
#
loop_
_entity_poly.entity_id
_entity_poly.type
_entity_poly.pdbx_seq_one_letter_code
_entity_poly.pdbx_strand_id
1 'polypeptide(L)'
;MAQIDVDVFTAKVLSHWDWSREDRSFGDSASSPESESFDSACSSPDARSSPTAGCEHAEQQKPKVKMSMRRRMKASEREKLRMRSLAEALHQLRDYLPPGYSRRGQPLTKIQTLKYTIQYIKELSGILEQQ
;
A
#
# COMPACT_ATOMS: atom_id res chain seq x y z
N MET A 1 22.02 14.48 -30.51
CA MET A 1 21.71 13.43 -29.53
C MET A 1 20.20 13.22 -29.52
N ALA A 2 19.70 12.01 -29.31
CA ALA A 2 18.26 11.76 -29.31
C ALA A 2 17.63 12.45 -28.09
N GLN A 3 16.69 13.37 -28.31
CA GLN A 3 15.88 13.97 -27.26
C GLN A 3 15.15 12.83 -26.54
N ILE A 4 15.55 12.49 -25.31
CA ILE A 4 14.76 11.56 -24.50
C ILE A 4 13.54 12.35 -24.06
N ASP A 5 12.45 12.22 -24.81
CA ASP A 5 11.17 12.75 -24.37
C ASP A 5 10.74 11.99 -23.11
N VAL A 6 10.94 12.64 -21.96
CA VAL A 6 10.61 12.10 -20.63
C VAL A 6 9.13 11.72 -20.55
N ASP A 7 8.24 12.42 -21.26
CA ASP A 7 6.81 12.08 -21.28
C ASP A 7 6.58 10.80 -22.07
N VAL A 8 7.25 10.63 -23.22
CA VAL A 8 7.20 9.37 -24.00
C VAL A 8 7.82 8.22 -23.22
N PHE A 9 8.95 8.43 -22.55
CA PHE A 9 9.58 7.41 -21.70
C PHE A 9 8.67 7.02 -20.54
N THR A 10 8.08 8.01 -19.87
CA THR A 10 7.12 7.78 -18.78
C THR A 10 5.90 7.02 -19.28
N ALA A 11 5.34 7.40 -20.43
CA ALA A 11 4.23 6.68 -21.07
C ALA A 11 4.61 5.24 -21.44
N LYS A 12 5.84 5.00 -21.90
CA LYS A 12 6.36 3.66 -22.20
C LYS A 12 6.51 2.80 -20.95
N VAL A 13 7.04 3.37 -19.86
CA VAL A 13 7.13 2.70 -18.57
C VAL A 13 5.73 2.40 -18.02
N LEU A 14 4.82 3.37 -18.07
CA LEU A 14 3.45 3.21 -17.57
C LEU A 14 2.62 2.22 -18.39
N SER A 15 2.82 2.15 -19.72
CA SER A 15 2.12 1.19 -20.59
C SER A 15 2.62 -0.24 -20.42
N HIS A 16 3.90 -0.43 -20.10
CA HIS A 16 4.46 -1.74 -19.73
C HIS A 16 4.17 -2.11 -18.27
N TRP A 17 3.82 -1.15 -17.43
CA TRP A 17 3.61 -1.38 -16.00
C TRP A 17 2.39 -2.28 -15.77
N ASP A 18 2.67 -3.57 -15.63
CA ASP A 18 1.71 -4.58 -15.25
C ASP A 18 1.61 -4.65 -13.72
N TRP A 19 0.47 -4.22 -13.20
CA TRP A 19 0.15 -4.28 -11.78
C TRP A 19 -0.01 -5.72 -11.27
N SER A 20 -0.11 -6.70 -12.18
CA SER A 20 -0.31 -8.12 -11.86
C SER A 20 0.94 -8.84 -11.38
N ARG A 21 2.10 -8.16 -11.28
CA ARG A 21 3.37 -8.76 -10.84
C ARG A 21 3.45 -8.95 -9.32
N GLU A 22 2.49 -9.67 -8.75
CA GLU A 22 2.44 -10.06 -7.35
C GLU A 22 2.39 -11.60 -7.23
N ASP A 23 3.49 -12.28 -7.55
CA ASP A 23 3.69 -13.65 -7.04
C ASP A 23 5.15 -13.87 -6.65
N ARG A 24 5.59 -13.14 -5.62
CA ARG A 24 6.78 -13.56 -4.87
C ARG A 24 6.34 -14.68 -3.93
N SER A 25 6.46 -15.91 -4.43
CA SER A 25 6.44 -17.16 -3.67
C SER A 25 7.19 -16.98 -2.35
N PHE A 26 6.45 -16.75 -1.26
CA PHE A 26 7.01 -16.69 0.08
C PHE A 26 7.42 -18.11 0.43
N GLY A 27 8.73 -18.37 0.27
CA GLY A 27 9.36 -19.63 0.63
C GLY A 27 8.97 -20.03 2.04
N ASP A 28 8.52 -21.27 2.11
CA ASP A 28 8.21 -22.01 3.30
C ASP A 28 9.41 -22.00 4.25
N SER A 29 9.32 -21.28 5.36
CA SER A 29 10.25 -21.39 6.46
C SER A 29 9.45 -21.21 7.74
N ALA A 30 8.83 -22.31 8.12
CA ALA A 30 8.13 -22.49 9.37
C ALA A 30 9.12 -22.45 10.55
N SER A 31 9.53 -21.26 10.99
CA SER A 31 10.02 -21.08 12.36
C SER A 31 8.81 -20.81 13.23
N SER A 32 8.35 -21.87 13.92
CA SER A 32 7.25 -21.88 14.89
C SER A 32 7.54 -20.91 16.04
N PRO A 33 6.85 -19.75 16.15
CA PRO A 33 6.94 -18.92 17.35
C PRO A 33 5.89 -19.40 18.35
N GLU A 34 6.39 -19.72 19.53
CA GLU A 34 5.63 -20.24 20.65
C GLU A 34 4.59 -19.22 21.12
N SER A 35 3.43 -19.72 21.52
CA SER A 35 2.24 -18.92 21.77
C SER A 35 2.28 -18.32 23.17
N GLU A 36 2.62 -17.04 23.29
CA GLU A 36 2.24 -16.25 24.48
C GLU A 36 0.83 -15.67 24.26
N SER A 37 -0.12 -16.34 24.92
CA SER A 37 -1.53 -16.00 24.99
C SER A 37 -1.73 -14.75 25.83
N PHE A 38 -1.79 -13.58 25.20
CA PHE A 38 -2.30 -12.39 25.88
C PHE A 38 -3.80 -12.28 25.60
N ASP A 39 -4.60 -12.53 26.63
CA ASP A 39 -6.04 -12.29 26.66
C ASP A 39 -6.29 -10.78 26.50
N SER A 40 -6.42 -10.30 25.27
CA SER A 40 -6.95 -8.97 25.01
C SER A 40 -8.46 -9.05 24.92
N ALA A 41 -9.10 -8.76 26.04
CA ALA A 41 -10.53 -8.57 26.15
C ALA A 41 -11.02 -7.60 25.06
N CYS A 42 -11.60 -8.14 24.00
CA CYS A 42 -12.40 -7.35 23.08
C CYS A 42 -13.70 -7.03 23.81
N SER A 43 -13.89 -5.78 24.20
CA SER A 43 -15.18 -5.28 24.71
C SER A 43 -16.25 -5.55 23.65
N SER A 44 -17.04 -6.60 23.87
CA SER A 44 -18.19 -6.96 23.05
C SER A 44 -19.21 -5.81 23.09
N PRO A 45 -19.66 -5.28 21.95
CA PRO A 45 -20.77 -4.35 21.92
C PRO A 45 -22.07 -5.13 22.18
N ASP A 46 -22.75 -4.78 23.27
CA ASP A 46 -24.10 -5.22 23.61
C ASP A 46 -25.08 -4.92 22.47
N ALA A 47 -25.41 -5.93 21.67
CA ALA A 47 -26.53 -5.91 20.73
C ALA A 47 -27.58 -6.93 21.16
N ARG A 48 -28.20 -6.63 22.31
CA ARG A 48 -29.52 -7.03 22.81
C ARG A 48 -30.39 -7.71 21.74
N SER A 49 -30.40 -9.04 21.71
CA SER A 49 -31.30 -9.83 20.87
C SER A 49 -31.90 -10.96 21.70
N SER A 50 -33.21 -10.88 21.91
CA SER A 50 -34.01 -11.85 22.65
C SER A 50 -33.99 -13.24 21.96
N PRO A 51 -33.94 -14.34 22.75
CA PRO A 51 -33.89 -15.70 22.21
C PRO A 51 -35.29 -16.16 21.77
N THR A 52 -35.53 -16.23 20.47
CA THR A 52 -36.64 -17.00 19.90
C THR A 52 -36.17 -18.41 19.60
N ALA A 53 -36.62 -19.35 20.43
CA ALA A 53 -36.41 -20.78 20.26
C ALA A 53 -37.31 -21.31 19.12
N GLY A 54 -36.74 -21.44 17.93
CA GLY A 54 -37.34 -22.17 16.81
C GLY A 54 -36.36 -23.24 16.36
N CYS A 55 -36.67 -24.49 16.69
CA CYS A 55 -35.98 -25.66 16.16
C CYS A 55 -36.29 -25.82 14.66
N GLU A 56 -35.59 -26.78 14.03
CA GLU A 56 -35.98 -27.42 12.77
C GLU A 56 -35.48 -26.70 11.51
N HIS A 57 -34.30 -27.13 11.04
CA HIS A 57 -33.93 -27.38 9.63
C HIS A 57 -32.39 -27.43 9.55
N ALA A 58 -31.87 -28.59 9.93
CA ALA A 58 -30.47 -28.97 9.80
C ALA A 58 -30.12 -29.28 8.33
N GLU A 59 -30.21 -28.30 7.45
CA GLU A 59 -29.86 -28.44 6.03
C GLU A 59 -28.56 -27.71 5.72
N GLN A 60 -27.46 -28.40 6.01
CA GLN A 60 -26.29 -28.59 5.12
C GLN A 60 -25.76 -27.43 4.26
N GLN A 61 -25.87 -26.18 4.67
CA GLN A 61 -25.06 -25.12 4.06
C GLN A 61 -23.72 -25.06 4.78
N LYS A 62 -22.77 -25.91 4.34
CA LYS A 62 -21.33 -25.71 4.61
C LYS A 62 -21.04 -24.22 4.38
N PRO A 63 -20.76 -23.41 5.40
CA PRO A 63 -20.48 -22.01 5.18
C PRO A 63 -19.08 -21.92 4.56
N LYS A 64 -19.02 -22.01 3.23
CA LYS A 64 -17.85 -21.70 2.40
C LYS A 64 -17.67 -20.19 2.36
N VAL A 65 -17.67 -19.52 3.50
CA VAL A 65 -17.70 -18.06 3.52
C VAL A 65 -16.93 -17.59 4.73
N LYS A 66 -15.87 -16.83 4.46
CA LYS A 66 -14.90 -16.22 5.38
C LYS A 66 -13.65 -17.08 5.57
N MET A 67 -12.62 -16.73 4.79
CA MET A 67 -11.24 -16.85 5.27
C MET A 67 -11.16 -16.50 6.76
N SER A 68 -10.41 -17.27 7.53
CA SER A 68 -10.33 -17.07 8.98
C SER A 68 -9.98 -15.61 9.28
N MET A 69 -10.64 -15.03 10.28
CA MET A 69 -10.39 -13.64 10.68
C MET A 69 -8.91 -13.37 10.90
N ARG A 70 -8.17 -14.36 11.43
CA ARG A 70 -6.71 -14.34 11.60
C ARG A 70 -5.95 -14.14 10.28
N ARG A 71 -6.35 -14.81 9.18
CA ARG A 71 -5.74 -14.61 7.85
C ARG A 71 -6.01 -13.20 7.31
N ARG A 72 -7.23 -12.68 7.51
CA ARG A 72 -7.58 -11.31 7.13
C ARG A 72 -6.73 -10.29 7.91
N MET A 73 -6.59 -10.45 9.22
CA MET A 73 -5.76 -9.55 10.04
C MET A 73 -4.29 -9.59 9.61
N LYS A 74 -3.71 -10.78 9.39
CA LYS A 74 -2.32 -10.90 8.90
C LYS A 74 -2.14 -10.25 7.52
N ALA A 75 -3.13 -10.37 6.62
CA ALA A 75 -3.11 -9.68 5.34
C ALA A 75 -3.17 -8.16 5.50
N SER A 76 -4.06 -7.65 6.36
CA SER A 76 -4.17 -6.22 6.65
C SER A 76 -2.88 -5.63 7.23
N GLU A 77 -2.21 -6.35 8.15
CA GLU A 77 -0.95 -5.88 8.72
C GLU A 77 0.16 -5.81 7.67
N ARG A 78 0.23 -6.77 6.75
CA ARG A 78 1.17 -6.72 5.61
C ARG A 78 0.91 -5.51 4.71
N GLU A 79 -0.35 -5.23 4.41
CA GLU A 79 -0.71 -4.08 3.57
C GLU A 79 -0.41 -2.74 4.27
N LYS A 80 -0.60 -2.66 5.59
CA LYS A 80 -0.18 -1.47 6.37
C LYS A 80 1.33 -1.24 6.27
N LEU A 81 2.15 -2.29 6.42
CA LEU A 81 3.61 -2.17 6.28
C LEU A 81 4.01 -1.75 4.87
N ARG A 82 3.39 -2.34 3.84
CA ARG A 82 3.60 -1.94 2.44
C ARG A 82 3.27 -0.46 2.22
N MET A 83 2.13 0.01 2.72
CA MET A 83 1.72 1.41 2.59
C MET A 83 2.61 2.38 3.38
N ARG A 84 3.14 1.97 4.54
CA ARG A 84 4.13 2.77 5.30
C ARG A 84 5.43 2.92 4.53
N SER A 85 5.99 1.82 4.01
CA SER A 85 7.20 1.86 3.20
C SER A 85 7.03 2.72 1.94
N LEU A 86 5.87 2.63 1.27
CA LEU A 86 5.56 3.50 0.14
C LEU A 86 5.51 4.98 0.55
N ALA A 87 4.94 5.30 1.70
CA ALA A 87 4.89 6.68 2.21
C ALA A 87 6.29 7.20 2.54
N GLU A 88 7.14 6.38 3.16
CA GLU A 88 8.53 6.71 3.49
C GLU A 88 9.35 7.02 2.22
N ALA A 89 9.26 6.17 1.19
CA ALA A 89 9.93 6.43 -0.09
C ALA A 89 9.44 7.74 -0.74
N LEU A 90 8.15 8.07 -0.61
CA LEU A 90 7.60 9.33 -1.10
C LEU A 90 8.13 10.52 -0.27
N HIS A 91 8.35 10.36 1.04
CA HIS A 91 8.99 11.38 1.86
C HIS A 91 10.44 11.60 1.47
N GLN A 92 11.23 10.54 1.30
CA GLN A 92 12.61 10.62 0.81
C GLN A 92 12.70 11.35 -0.54
N LEU A 93 11.74 11.12 -1.45
CA LEU A 93 11.68 11.81 -2.73
C LEU A 93 11.56 13.35 -2.57
N ARG A 94 10.96 13.83 -1.48
CA ARG A 94 10.81 15.28 -1.20
C ARG A 94 12.12 15.91 -0.75
N ASP A 95 13.02 15.14 -0.15
CA ASP A 95 14.31 15.65 0.34
C ASP A 95 15.23 16.07 -0.81
N TYR A 96 15.01 15.51 -2.00
CA TYR A 96 15.71 15.89 -3.23
C TYR A 96 15.06 17.06 -3.99
N LEU A 97 13.88 17.52 -3.58
CA LEU A 97 13.21 18.63 -4.24
C LEU A 97 13.71 19.98 -3.68
N PRO A 98 14.01 20.96 -4.55
CA PRO A 98 14.37 22.29 -4.11
C PRO A 98 13.30 22.91 -3.19
N PRO A 99 13.68 23.65 -2.12
CA PRO A 99 12.73 24.27 -1.19
C PRO A 99 11.69 25.17 -1.85
N GLY A 100 11.99 25.74 -3.02
CA GLY A 100 11.07 26.60 -3.79
C GLY A 100 9.77 25.91 -4.22
N TYR A 101 9.75 24.57 -4.32
CA TYR A 101 8.53 23.81 -4.61
C TYR A 101 7.58 23.71 -3.41
N SER A 102 8.11 23.81 -2.18
CA SER A 102 7.35 23.78 -0.95
C SER A 102 6.87 25.19 -0.61
N ARG A 103 5.58 25.47 -0.88
CA ARG A 103 4.99 26.77 -0.55
C ARG A 103 4.95 26.92 0.98
N ARG A 104 5.71 27.88 1.51
CA ARG A 104 5.61 28.35 2.91
C ARG A 104 5.89 27.25 3.96
N GLY A 105 6.76 26.30 3.63
CA GLY A 105 7.09 25.19 4.53
C GLY A 105 5.98 24.14 4.71
N GLN A 106 4.89 24.22 3.93
CA GLN A 106 3.84 23.20 3.96
C GLN A 106 4.34 21.92 3.28
N PRO A 107 4.17 20.74 3.89
CA PRO A 107 4.52 19.48 3.24
C PRO A 107 3.68 19.29 1.98
N LEU A 108 4.35 18.88 0.90
CA LEU A 108 3.71 18.60 -0.38
C LEU A 108 2.68 17.47 -0.25
N THR A 109 1.61 17.52 -1.04
CA THR A 109 0.72 16.36 -1.23
C THR A 109 1.40 15.30 -2.10
N LYS A 110 0.89 14.05 -2.10
CA LYS A 110 1.42 12.96 -2.93
C LYS A 110 1.48 13.34 -4.42
N ILE A 111 0.38 13.90 -4.94
CA ILE A 111 0.29 14.30 -6.35
C ILE A 111 1.22 15.47 -6.69
N GLN A 112 1.38 16.44 -5.77
CA GLN A 112 2.31 17.56 -5.98
C GLN A 112 3.75 17.09 -5.99
N THR A 113 4.16 16.23 -5.06
CA THR A 113 5.52 15.66 -5.04
C THR A 113 5.82 15.01 -6.39
N LEU A 114 4.94 14.13 -6.88
CA LEU A 114 5.16 13.46 -8.17
C LEU A 114 5.27 14.45 -9.33
N LYS A 115 4.37 15.45 -9.40
CA LYS A 115 4.40 16.48 -10.46
C LYS A 115 5.69 17.30 -10.42
N TYR A 116 6.11 17.76 -9.24
CA TYR A 116 7.32 18.56 -9.08
C TYR A 116 8.59 17.74 -9.31
N THR A 117 8.61 16.46 -8.94
CA THR A 117 9.72 15.56 -9.31
C THR A 117 9.88 15.45 -10.81
N ILE A 118 8.78 15.21 -11.55
CA ILE A 118 8.84 15.13 -13.02
C ILE A 118 9.36 16.45 -13.60
N GLN A 119 8.84 17.59 -13.12
CA GLN A 119 9.29 18.91 -13.56
C GLN A 119 10.78 19.14 -13.26
N TYR A 120 11.23 18.83 -12.05
CA TYR A 120 12.62 19.02 -11.64
C TYR A 120 13.58 18.15 -12.46
N ILE A 121 13.21 16.89 -12.75
CA ILE A 121 13.99 16.03 -13.65
C ILE A 121 14.10 16.65 -15.04
N LYS A 122 13.01 17.20 -15.59
CA LYS A 122 13.03 17.89 -16.90
C LYS A 122 13.93 19.12 -16.88
N GLU A 123 13.86 19.94 -15.83
CA GLU A 123 14.70 21.14 -15.67
C GLU A 123 16.19 20.77 -15.62
N LEU A 124 16.57 19.80 -14.79
CA LEU A 124 17.94 19.33 -14.70
C LEU A 124 18.43 18.71 -16.03
N SER A 125 17.59 17.92 -16.69
CA SER A 125 17.92 17.32 -17.99
C SER A 125 18.20 18.42 -19.03
N GLY A 126 17.36 19.46 -19.07
CA GLY A 126 17.53 20.59 -19.97
C GLY A 126 18.79 21.42 -19.68
N ILE A 127 19.23 21.53 -18.43
CA ILE A 127 20.49 22.20 -18.06
C ILE A 127 21.71 21.39 -18.53
N LEU A 128 21.68 20.07 -18.34
CA LEU A 128 22.77 19.18 -18.78
C LEU A 128 22.93 19.12 -20.29
N GLU A 129 21.84 19.31 -21.06
CA GLU A 129 21.88 19.39 -22.53
C GLU A 129 22.46 20.71 -23.07
N GLN A 130 22.52 21.78 -22.25
CA GLN A 130 23.07 23.08 -22.63
C GLN A 130 24.58 23.20 -22.43
N GLN A 131 25.22 22.16 -21.89
CA GLN A 131 26.68 22.08 -21.69
C GLN A 131 27.36 21.37 -22.86
#